data_AF-R3WRZ8-F1
#
_entry.id   AF-R3WRZ8-F1
#
_cell.length_a   1.000
_cell.length_b   1.000
_cell.length_c   1.000
_cell.angle_alpha   90.00
_cell.angle_beta   90.00
_cell.angle_gamma   90.00
#
_symmetry.space_group_name_H-M   'P 1'
#
loop_
_entity.id
_entity.type
_entity.pdbx_description
1 polymer ?
#
loop_
_entity_poly.entity_id
_entity_poly.type
_entity_poly.pdbx_seq_one_letter_code
_entity_poly.pdbx_strand_id
1 'polypeptide(L)'
;MKIITQRQQEWASLKYLVLSKSQQDYRAIRKLFADNKWDEEKEQVFRSYLQHALTEPQKKGDLLNAYQHVWGYFKNKATETERQKYEELIETFSIEQDELRSFLKELTLKYQEPYLLQSKLLFSTIGQITK
;
A
#
# COMPACT_ATOMS: atom_id res chain seq x y z
N MET A 1 12.37 -13.25 18.44
CA MET A 1 11.60 -11.98 18.46
C MET A 1 12.05 -10.96 17.40
N LYS A 2 13.36 -10.78 17.10
CA LYS A 2 13.79 -9.82 16.06
C LYS A 2 13.20 -10.05 14.66
N ILE A 3 13.05 -11.32 14.26
CA ILE A 3 12.59 -11.69 12.91
C ILE A 3 11.14 -11.25 12.67
N ILE A 4 10.22 -11.51 13.61
CA ILE A 4 8.81 -11.13 13.41
C ILE A 4 8.65 -9.61 13.32
N THR A 5 9.39 -8.83 14.11
CA THR A 5 9.36 -7.36 14.02
C THR A 5 9.86 -6.89 12.65
N GLN A 6 10.93 -7.48 12.13
CA GLN A 6 11.43 -7.17 10.77
C GLN A 6 10.37 -7.48 9.71
N ARG A 7 9.65 -8.60 9.84
CA ARG A 7 8.59 -9.00 8.91
C ARG A 7 7.36 -8.14 9.01
N GLN A 8 6.99 -7.69 10.21
CA GLN A 8 5.92 -6.73 10.41
C GLN A 8 6.26 -5.37 9.77
N GLN A 9 7.52 -4.92 9.87
CA GLN A 9 7.98 -3.69 9.22
C GLN A 9 7.97 -3.82 7.70
N GLU A 10 8.50 -4.94 7.17
CA GLU A 10 8.46 -5.25 5.74
C GLU A 10 7.02 -5.28 5.22
N TRP A 11 6.14 -6.02 5.90
CA TRP A 11 4.73 -6.08 5.56
C TRP A 11 4.05 -4.71 5.62
N ALA A 12 4.29 -3.92 6.67
CA ALA A 12 3.73 -2.58 6.80
C ALA A 12 4.10 -1.68 5.60
N SER A 13 5.33 -1.79 5.08
CA SER A 13 5.80 -1.05 3.90
C SER A 13 5.14 -1.51 2.59
N LEU A 14 4.79 -2.79 2.49
CA LEU A 14 4.28 -3.43 1.25
C LEU A 14 2.77 -3.55 1.20
N LYS A 15 2.06 -3.50 2.34
CA LYS A 15 0.63 -3.89 2.42
C LYS A 15 -0.27 -3.17 1.42
N TYR A 16 -0.07 -1.88 1.16
CA TYR A 16 -0.89 -1.15 0.19
C TYR A 16 -0.45 -1.36 -1.25
N LEU A 17 0.83 -1.66 -1.49
CA LEU A 17 1.29 -2.11 -2.81
C LEU A 17 0.68 -3.46 -3.16
N VAL A 18 0.71 -4.42 -2.23
CA VAL A 18 0.05 -5.72 -2.41
C VAL A 18 -1.45 -5.55 -2.59
N LEU A 19 -2.09 -4.71 -1.78
CA LEU A 19 -3.53 -4.43 -1.92
C LEU A 19 -3.88 -3.84 -3.30
N SER A 20 -3.00 -3.00 -3.86
CA SER A 20 -3.19 -2.39 -5.18
C SER A 20 -3.06 -3.39 -6.34
N LYS A 21 -2.60 -4.61 -6.05
CA LYS A 21 -2.34 -5.67 -7.02
C LYS A 21 -3.24 -6.89 -6.85
N SER A 22 -3.48 -7.29 -5.59
CA SER A 22 -4.24 -8.49 -5.25
C SER A 22 -4.80 -8.37 -3.83
N GLN A 23 -6.11 -8.16 -3.73
CA GLN A 23 -6.81 -8.17 -2.44
C GLN A 23 -6.76 -9.56 -1.77
N GLN A 24 -6.72 -10.63 -2.56
CA GLN A 24 -6.59 -12.00 -2.07
C GLN A 24 -5.27 -12.21 -1.32
N ASP A 25 -4.15 -11.83 -1.94
CA ASP A 25 -2.82 -11.98 -1.34
C ASP A 25 -2.66 -11.06 -0.13
N TYR A 26 -3.21 -9.84 -0.19
CA TYR A 26 -3.24 -8.95 0.96
C TYR A 26 -3.90 -9.62 2.19
N ARG A 27 -5.05 -10.26 1.98
CA ARG A 27 -5.78 -10.96 3.05
C ARG A 27 -5.01 -12.19 3.54
N ALA A 28 -4.39 -12.93 2.63
CA ALA A 28 -3.61 -14.11 2.98
C ALA A 28 -2.38 -13.76 3.82
N ILE A 29 -1.60 -12.77 3.39
CA ILE A 29 -0.43 -12.27 4.13
C ILE A 29 -0.83 -11.74 5.50
N ARG A 30 -1.91 -10.94 5.58
CA ARG A 30 -2.39 -10.41 6.87
C ARG A 30 -2.65 -11.52 7.90
N LYS A 31 -3.14 -12.69 7.47
CA LYS A 31 -3.39 -13.84 8.35
C LYS A 31 -2.11 -14.47 8.90
N LEU A 32 -0.99 -14.41 8.17
CA LEU A 32 0.29 -14.98 8.62
C LEU A 32 0.80 -14.32 9.92
N PHE A 33 0.44 -13.05 10.14
CA PHE A 33 0.85 -12.27 11.31
C PHE A 33 -0.09 -12.38 12.52
N ALA A 34 -1.13 -13.23 12.49
CA ALA A 34 -2.18 -13.25 13.51
C ALA A 34 -1.74 -13.76 14.90
N ASP A 35 -0.79 -14.68 14.95
CA ASP A 35 -0.39 -15.38 16.19
C ASP A 35 0.95 -14.88 16.78
N ASN A 36 1.50 -13.79 16.24
CA ASN A 36 2.81 -13.25 16.60
C ASN A 36 3.97 -14.27 16.62
N LYS A 37 3.89 -15.34 15.83
CA LYS A 37 4.98 -16.31 15.61
C LYS A 37 5.42 -16.30 14.16
N TRP A 38 6.72 -16.47 13.94
CA TRP A 38 7.31 -16.50 12.61
C TRP A 38 8.30 -17.67 12.50
N ASP A 39 8.08 -18.52 11.52
CA ASP A 39 8.88 -19.70 11.20
C ASP A 39 9.22 -19.71 9.69
N GLU A 40 9.96 -20.74 9.27
CA GLU A 40 10.42 -20.88 7.89
C GLU A 40 9.27 -21.16 6.90
N GLU A 41 8.25 -21.90 7.32
CA GLU A 41 7.08 -22.18 6.49
C GLU A 41 6.32 -20.87 6.17
N LYS A 42 6.06 -20.04 7.19
CA LYS A 42 5.46 -18.71 6.99
C LYS A 42 6.33 -17.81 6.14
N GLU A 43 7.65 -17.89 6.27
CA GLU A 43 8.55 -17.13 5.38
C GLU A 43 8.32 -17.51 3.92
N GLN A 44 8.31 -18.81 3.59
CA GLN A 44 8.10 -19.29 2.23
C GLN A 44 6.74 -18.88 1.68
N VAL A 45 5.68 -19.04 2.48
CA VAL A 45 4.32 -18.64 2.12
C VAL A 45 4.20 -17.12 1.91
N PHE A 46 4.83 -16.32 2.79
CA PHE A 46 4.88 -14.87 2.67
C PHE A 46 5.55 -14.44 1.35
N ARG A 47 6.70 -15.05 1.01
CA ARG A 47 7.43 -14.76 -0.24
C ARG A 47 6.61 -15.13 -1.47
N SER A 48 5.92 -16.28 -1.45
CA SER A 48 5.08 -16.73 -2.55
C SER A 48 3.93 -15.76 -2.83
N TYR A 49 3.20 -15.31 -1.79
CA TYR A 49 2.12 -14.34 -1.97
C TYR A 49 2.63 -12.97 -2.43
N LEU A 50 3.79 -12.51 -1.94
CA LEU A 50 4.40 -11.28 -2.42
C LEU A 50 4.76 -11.36 -3.91
N GLN A 51 5.39 -12.46 -4.32
CA GLN A 51 5.76 -12.67 -5.71
C GLN A 51 4.52 -12.68 -6.60
N HIS A 52 3.50 -13.45 -6.24
CA HIS A 52 2.26 -13.52 -6.99
C HIS A 52 1.60 -12.14 -7.14
N ALA A 53 1.41 -11.41 -6.04
CA ALA A 53 0.84 -10.06 -6.08
C ALA A 53 1.66 -9.11 -6.97
N LEU A 54 2.99 -9.16 -6.92
CA LEU A 54 3.82 -8.26 -7.72
C LEU A 54 3.84 -8.60 -9.22
N THR A 55 3.47 -9.83 -9.60
CA THR A 55 3.29 -10.23 -11.00
C THR A 55 1.92 -9.87 -11.57
N GLU A 56 0.94 -9.56 -10.72
CA GLU A 56 -0.40 -9.19 -11.20
C GLU A 56 -0.38 -7.86 -11.98
N PRO A 57 -1.13 -7.78 -13.10
CA PRO A 57 -1.26 -6.55 -13.85
C PRO A 57 -1.94 -5.48 -13.00
N GLN A 58 -1.56 -4.21 -13.22
CA GLN A 58 -2.21 -3.10 -12.54
C GLN A 58 -3.66 -2.97 -13.01
N LYS A 59 -4.61 -3.02 -12.07
CA LYS A 59 -6.04 -2.83 -12.34
C LYS A 59 -6.50 -1.51 -11.71
N LYS A 60 -7.30 -0.73 -12.45
CA LYS A 60 -7.75 0.61 -12.02
C LYS A 60 -8.48 0.54 -10.68
N GLY A 61 -9.43 -0.40 -10.56
CA GLY A 61 -10.21 -0.59 -9.34
C GLY A 61 -9.37 -0.95 -8.12
N ASP A 62 -8.40 -1.84 -8.27
CA ASP A 62 -7.54 -2.26 -7.17
C ASP A 62 -6.58 -1.15 -6.71
N LEU A 63 -6.04 -0.38 -7.66
CA LEU A 63 -5.21 0.79 -7.35
C LEU A 63 -6.01 1.85 -6.59
N LEU A 64 -7.20 2.19 -7.11
CA LEU A 64 -8.08 3.16 -6.48
C LEU A 64 -8.49 2.73 -5.06
N ASN A 65 -8.82 1.45 -4.88
CA ASN A 65 -9.13 0.88 -3.58
C ASN A 65 -7.95 1.04 -2.59
N ALA A 66 -6.71 0.75 -3.03
CA ALA A 66 -5.54 0.97 -2.20
C ALA A 66 -5.35 2.45 -1.84
N TYR A 67 -5.61 3.38 -2.76
CA TYR A 67 -5.59 4.82 -2.50
C TYR A 67 -6.68 5.28 -1.53
N GLN A 68 -7.89 4.71 -1.59
CA GLN A 68 -8.95 4.97 -0.62
C GLN A 68 -8.55 4.51 0.80
N HIS A 69 -7.85 3.38 0.92
CA HIS A 69 -7.29 2.96 2.19
C HIS A 69 -6.21 3.91 2.72
N VAL A 70 -5.36 4.47 1.84
CA VAL A 70 -4.36 5.48 2.21
C VAL A 70 -5.06 6.78 2.64
N TRP A 71 -6.10 7.23 1.93
CA TRP A 71 -6.89 8.39 2.32
C TRP A 71 -7.51 8.30 3.72
N GLY A 72 -7.83 7.08 4.17
CA GLY A 72 -8.33 6.83 5.52
C GLY A 72 -7.45 7.39 6.65
N TYR A 73 -6.15 7.60 6.41
CA TYR A 73 -5.23 8.24 7.36
C TYR A 73 -5.40 9.77 7.45
N PHE A 74 -5.94 10.40 6.40
CA PHE A 74 -6.06 11.87 6.30
C PHE A 74 -7.48 12.38 6.56
N LYS A 75 -8.51 11.54 6.37
CA LYS A 75 -9.93 11.97 6.38
C LYS A 75 -10.36 12.85 7.59
N ASN A 76 -9.76 12.65 8.76
CA ASN A 76 -10.10 13.36 10.00
C ASN A 76 -9.21 14.58 10.29
N LYS A 77 -8.21 14.86 9.46
CA LYS A 77 -7.22 15.94 9.67
C LYS A 77 -6.91 16.77 8.41
N ALA A 78 -7.33 16.28 7.24
CA ALA A 78 -7.28 17.01 5.99
C ALA A 78 -8.14 18.27 6.08
N THR A 79 -7.67 19.35 5.49
CA THR A 79 -8.45 20.58 5.34
C THR A 79 -9.62 20.36 4.39
N GLU A 80 -10.58 21.28 4.39
CA GLU A 80 -11.70 21.23 3.44
C GLU A 80 -11.20 21.26 1.99
N THR A 81 -10.21 22.12 1.69
CA THR A 81 -9.58 22.19 0.36
C THR A 81 -8.91 20.88 -0.05
N GLU A 82 -8.25 20.19 0.88
CA GLU A 82 -7.63 18.89 0.60
C GLU A 82 -8.67 17.79 0.39
N ARG A 83 -9.78 17.82 1.12
CA ARG A 83 -10.90 16.89 0.91
C ARG A 83 -11.54 17.10 -0.46
N GLN A 84 -11.82 18.34 -0.84
CA GLN A 84 -12.37 18.66 -2.16
C GLN A 84 -11.45 18.19 -3.28
N LYS A 85 -10.14 18.50 -3.18
CA LYS A 85 -9.15 18.04 -4.15
C LYS A 85 -9.06 16.51 -4.22
N TYR A 86 -9.16 15.81 -3.09
CA TYR A 86 -9.20 14.35 -3.07
C TYR A 86 -10.41 13.80 -3.82
N GLU A 87 -11.60 14.36 -3.59
CA GLU A 87 -12.85 13.95 -4.25
C GLU A 87 -12.76 14.12 -5.77
N GLU A 88 -12.29 15.28 -6.24
CA GLU A 88 -12.04 15.54 -7.67
C GLU A 88 -11.05 14.54 -8.29
N LEU A 89 -9.96 14.23 -7.59
CA LEU A 89 -8.93 13.29 -8.06
C LEU A 89 -9.43 11.83 -8.10
N ILE A 90 -10.38 11.45 -7.24
CA ILE A 90 -11.03 10.14 -7.32
C ILE A 90 -11.89 10.02 -8.58
N GLU A 91 -12.69 11.05 -8.88
CA GLU A 91 -13.63 11.04 -10.00
C GLU A 91 -12.90 10.97 -11.34
N THR A 92 -11.78 11.68 -11.43
CA THR A 92 -10.95 11.79 -12.63
C THR A 92 -9.83 10.74 -12.71
N PHE A 93 -9.72 9.86 -11.71
CA PHE A 93 -8.62 8.92 -11.60
C PHE A 93 -8.42 8.05 -12.85
N SER A 94 -7.17 7.96 -13.32
CA SER A 94 -6.73 7.03 -14.37
C SER A 94 -5.35 6.47 -14.01
N ILE A 95 -4.98 5.32 -14.60
CA ILE A 95 -3.65 4.73 -14.37
C ILE A 95 -2.59 5.53 -15.12
N GLU A 96 -2.96 6.05 -16.29
CA GLU A 96 -2.09 6.80 -17.20
C GLU A 96 -1.72 8.18 -16.63
N GLN A 97 -2.63 8.79 -15.87
CA GLN A 97 -2.46 10.08 -15.21
C GLN A 97 -2.77 9.94 -13.71
N ASP A 98 -1.83 9.35 -12.98
CA ASP A 98 -1.98 9.07 -11.55
C ASP A 98 -1.60 10.28 -10.66
N GLU A 99 -2.38 11.36 -10.78
CA GLU A 99 -2.23 12.55 -9.93
C GLU A 99 -2.61 12.26 -8.47
N LEU A 100 -3.53 11.30 -8.26
CA LEU A 100 -3.97 10.89 -6.93
C LEU A 100 -2.81 10.36 -6.09
N ARG A 101 -1.88 9.60 -6.67
CA ARG A 101 -0.65 9.16 -6.00
C ARG A 101 0.19 10.32 -5.51
N SER A 102 0.43 11.30 -6.37
CA SER A 102 1.24 12.48 -6.06
C SER A 102 0.63 13.27 -4.91
N PHE A 103 -0.68 13.50 -4.97
CA PHE A 103 -1.42 14.16 -3.91
C PHE A 103 -1.34 13.40 -2.57
N LEU A 104 -1.58 12.09 -2.55
CA LEU A 104 -1.49 11.29 -1.33
C LEU A 104 -0.05 11.23 -0.76
N LYS A 105 0.96 11.26 -1.64
CA LYS A 105 2.37 11.36 -1.24
C LYS A 105 2.66 12.71 -0.58
N GLU A 106 2.16 13.82 -1.13
CA GLU A 106 2.28 15.15 -0.53
C GLU A 106 1.61 15.22 0.84
N LEU A 107 0.39 14.69 0.99
CA LEU A 107 -0.28 14.62 2.29
C LEU A 107 0.50 13.78 3.30
N THR A 108 1.08 12.66 2.84
CA THR A 108 1.93 11.81 3.69
C THR A 108 3.12 12.58 4.25
N LEU A 109 3.78 13.40 3.42
CA LEU A 109 4.90 14.24 3.82
C LEU A 109 4.45 15.42 4.70
N LYS A 110 3.34 16.09 4.35
CA LYS A 110 2.79 17.21 5.12
C LYS A 110 2.44 16.81 6.54
N TYR A 111 1.73 15.69 6.69
CA TYR A 111 1.21 15.24 7.98
C TYR A 111 2.14 14.27 8.70
N GLN A 112 3.30 13.94 8.13
CA GLN A 112 4.31 13.06 8.71
C GLN A 112 3.73 11.71 9.18
N GLU A 113 2.88 11.09 8.36
CA GLU A 113 2.23 9.81 8.70
C GLU A 113 3.25 8.66 8.74
N PRO A 114 3.67 8.16 9.93
CA PRO A 114 4.86 7.32 10.05
C PRO A 114 4.75 6.00 9.27
N TYR A 115 3.55 5.42 9.26
CA TYR A 115 3.27 4.19 8.52
C TYR A 115 3.29 4.38 7.01
N LEU A 116 2.87 5.56 6.53
CA LEU A 116 2.80 5.85 5.10
C LEU A 116 4.14 6.35 4.55
N LEU A 117 5.00 6.97 5.37
CA LEU A 117 6.35 7.39 4.98
C LEU A 117 7.21 6.21 4.48
N GLN A 118 6.92 4.99 4.94
CA GLN A 118 7.59 3.77 4.49
C GLN A 118 6.85 3.04 3.36
N SER A 119 5.74 3.58 2.85
CA SER A 119 4.87 2.91 1.88
C SER A 119 5.53 2.77 0.51
N LYS A 120 5.72 1.53 0.07
CA LYS A 120 6.19 1.23 -1.29
C LYS A 120 5.17 1.62 -2.36
N LEU A 121 3.88 1.74 -2.04
CA LEU A 121 2.89 2.25 -2.99
C LEU A 121 3.18 3.72 -3.35
N LEU A 122 3.53 4.55 -2.38
CA LEU A 122 3.70 6.01 -2.59
C LEU A 122 5.14 6.40 -2.96
N PHE A 123 6.14 5.67 -2.46
CA PHE A 123 7.54 6.08 -2.56
C PHE A 123 8.44 5.17 -3.43
N SER A 124 7.92 4.10 -4.04
CA SER A 124 8.71 3.28 -4.97
C SER A 124 8.65 3.80 -6.42
N THR A 125 9.74 3.68 -7.17
CA THR A 125 9.72 3.93 -8.61
C THR A 125 9.08 2.71 -9.28
N ILE A 126 7.94 2.88 -9.96
CA ILE A 126 7.18 1.78 -10.60
C ILE A 126 8.02 1.04 -11.67
N GLY A 127 9.21 1.53 -12.04
CA GLY A 127 10.09 0.96 -13.07
C GLY A 127 11.27 0.09 -12.63
N GLN A 128 11.37 -0.37 -11.36
CA GLN A 128 12.51 -1.22 -10.92
C GLN A 128 12.14 -2.58 -10.30
N ILE A 129 10.89 -3.03 -10.37
CA ILE A 129 10.50 -4.35 -9.84
C ILE A 129 10.66 -5.47 -10.88
N THR A 130 11.09 -5.15 -12.11
CA THR A 130 11.30 -6.10 -13.22
C THR A 130 12.74 -6.17 -13.73
N LYS A 131 13.73 -6.17 -12.84
CA LYS A 131 15.08 -6.63 -13.15
C LYS A 131 15.60 -7.59 -12.11
#